data_AF-A0A6M3IFW8-F1
#
_entry.id   AF-A0A6M3IFW8-F1
#
_cell.length_a   1.000
_cell.length_b   1.000
_cell.length_c   1.000
_cell.angle_alpha   90.00
_cell.angle_beta   90.00
_cell.angle_gamma   90.00
#
_symmetry.space_group_name_H-M   'P 1'
#
loop_
_entity.id
_entity.type
_entity.pdbx_description
1 polymer ?
#
loop_
_entity_poly.entity_id
_entity_poly.type
_entity_poly.pdbx_seq_one_letter_code
_entity_poly.pdbx_strand_id
1 'polypeptide(L)'
;MGQVRILYNKDKTVSIIYPCKKSKLTEQECLNKATPLNTIYEDVDISEIPKDRSKRYAWRGEKGKGIFIDDNVKIPKKVKKEITLEERIEILEDKLNDDTDNK
;
A
#
# COMPACT_ATOMS: atom_id res chain seq x y z
N MET A 1 12.24 -4.05 18.00
CA MET A 1 12.04 -3.46 16.65
C MET A 1 11.42 -4.56 15.79
N GLY A 2 10.54 -4.22 14.85
CA GLY A 2 9.72 -5.22 14.14
C GLY A 2 10.27 -5.52 12.76
N GLN A 3 10.26 -6.79 12.36
CA GLN A 3 10.70 -7.22 11.03
C GLN A 3 9.60 -6.96 9.99
N VAL A 4 9.99 -6.55 8.79
CA VAL A 4 9.09 -6.39 7.65
C VAL A 4 9.68 -7.07 6.42
N ARG A 5 8.83 -7.43 5.46
CA ARG A 5 9.27 -8.04 4.20
C ARG A 5 9.06 -7.08 3.04
N ILE A 6 10.12 -6.83 2.29
CA ILE A 6 10.08 -6.08 1.03
C ILE A 6 9.99 -7.10 -0.11
N LEU A 7 8.96 -6.97 -0.94
CA LEU A 7 8.82 -7.70 -2.18
C LEU A 7 9.31 -6.82 -3.33
N TYR A 8 10.16 -7.39 -4.18
CA TYR A 8 10.70 -6.74 -5.37
C TYR A 8 9.94 -7.22 -6.61
N ASN A 9 9.10 -6.36 -7.17
CA ASN A 9 8.31 -6.68 -8.34
C ASN A 9 9.16 -6.60 -9.62
N LYS A 10 8.73 -7.28 -10.69
CA LYS A 10 9.44 -7.33 -11.98
C LYS A 10 9.59 -5.94 -12.64
N ASP A 11 8.66 -5.04 -12.36
CA ASP A 11 8.66 -3.65 -12.84
C ASP A 11 9.50 -2.70 -11.97
N LYS A 12 10.32 -3.26 -11.06
CA LYS A 12 11.15 -2.56 -10.06
C LYS A 12 10.35 -1.84 -8.98
N THR A 13 9.02 -1.92 -8.96
CA THR A 13 8.22 -1.41 -7.84
C THR A 13 8.40 -2.29 -6.60
N VAL A 14 8.07 -1.75 -5.44
CA VAL A 14 8.20 -2.46 -4.17
C VAL A 14 6.86 -2.56 -3.45
N SER A 15 6.62 -3.73 -2.86
CA SER A 15 5.51 -3.95 -1.93
C SER A 15 6.09 -4.27 -0.55
N ILE A 16 5.52 -3.72 0.51
CA ILE A 16 5.99 -3.96 1.88
C ILE A 16 4.90 -4.68 2.65
N ILE A 17 5.25 -5.82 3.21
CA ILE A 17 4.39 -6.62 4.08
C ILE A 17 4.80 -6.35 5.53
N TYR A 18 3.82 -5.97 6.33
CA TYR A 18 3.95 -5.86 7.78
C TYR A 18 3.36 -7.11 8.44
N PRO A 19 4.00 -7.66 9.48
CA PRO A 19 3.45 -8.80 10.21
C PRO A 19 2.14 -8.43 10.91
N CYS A 20 1.20 -9.37 10.98
CA CYS A 20 -0.11 -9.15 11.58
C CYS A 20 -0.01 -9.08 13.11
N LYS A 21 -0.17 -7.88 13.68
CA LYS A 21 -0.07 -7.62 15.13
C LYS A 21 -1.10 -8.34 16.01
N LYS A 22 -2.22 -8.79 15.44
CA LYS A 22 -3.35 -9.39 16.19
C LYS A 22 -3.56 -10.88 15.91
N SER A 23 -2.58 -11.54 15.30
CA SER A 23 -2.67 -12.96 14.97
C SER A 23 -1.99 -13.82 16.05
N LYS A 24 -2.39 -15.08 16.16
CA LYS A 24 -1.68 -16.09 16.98
C LYS A 24 -0.40 -16.61 16.30
N LEU A 25 -0.14 -16.18 15.06
CA LEU A 25 1.03 -16.58 14.28
C LEU A 25 2.23 -15.72 14.68
N THR A 26 3.42 -16.30 14.56
CA THR A 26 4.68 -15.57 14.63
C THR A 26 4.80 -14.54 13.50
N GLU A 27 5.70 -13.56 13.66
CA GLU A 27 5.97 -12.57 12.61
C GLU A 27 6.37 -13.26 11.29
N GLN A 28 7.26 -14.25 11.35
CA GLN A 28 7.72 -14.98 10.17
C GLN A 28 6.61 -15.78 9.49
N GLU A 29 5.72 -16.44 10.24
CA GLU A 29 4.57 -17.13 9.67
C GLU A 29 3.59 -16.17 9.01
N CYS A 30 3.37 -14.98 9.60
CA CYS A 30 2.58 -13.92 8.98
C CYS A 30 3.18 -13.48 7.66
N LEU A 31 4.49 -13.18 7.65
CA LEU A 31 5.20 -12.76 6.45
C LEU A 31 5.13 -13.84 5.37
N ASN A 32 5.39 -15.11 5.72
CA ASN A 32 5.32 -16.23 4.80
C ASN A 32 3.91 -16.41 4.21
N LYS A 33 2.86 -16.35 5.03
CA LYS A 33 1.48 -16.49 4.57
C LYS A 33 1.05 -15.36 3.62
N ALA A 34 1.56 -14.15 3.83
CA ALA A 34 1.24 -12.98 3.01
C ALA A 34 2.14 -12.86 1.76
N THR A 35 3.19 -13.67 1.64
CA THR A 35 4.13 -13.62 0.51
C THR A 35 3.62 -14.51 -0.62
N PRO A 36 3.36 -13.96 -1.82
CA PRO A 36 3.02 -14.78 -2.97
C PRO A 36 4.18 -15.72 -3.34
N LEU A 37 3.86 -16.93 -3.81
CA LEU A 37 4.85 -17.90 -4.24
C LEU A 37 5.76 -17.32 -5.35
N ASN A 38 7.02 -17.74 -5.35
CA ASN A 38 8.04 -17.31 -6.32
C ASN A 38 8.31 -15.80 -6.38
N THR A 39 7.95 -15.06 -5.33
CA THR A 39 8.29 -13.63 -5.22
C THR A 39 9.69 -13.46 -4.67
N ILE A 40 10.47 -12.57 -5.28
CA ILE A 40 11.78 -12.18 -4.74
C ILE A 40 11.54 -11.22 -3.59
N TYR A 41 12.08 -11.55 -2.42
CA TYR A 41 11.93 -10.72 -1.22
C TYR A 41 13.21 -10.63 -0.39
N GLU A 42 13.18 -9.69 0.54
CA GLU A 42 14.17 -9.47 1.59
C GLU A 42 13.44 -9.05 2.87
N ASP A 43 13.88 -9.63 3.99
CA ASP A 43 13.37 -9.28 5.32
C ASP A 43 14.33 -8.25 5.92
N VAL A 44 13.80 -7.10 6.34
CA VAL A 44 14.56 -5.96 6.88
C VAL A 44 13.94 -5.46 8.18
N ASP A 45 14.68 -4.66 8.94
CA ASP A 45 14.08 -3.94 10.07
C ASP A 45 13.15 -2.83 9.57
N ILE A 46 12.05 -2.60 10.29
CA ILE A 46 11.12 -1.51 9.96
C ILE A 46 11.78 -0.13 9.88
N SER A 47 12.88 0.08 10.59
CA SER A 47 13.65 1.34 10.57
C SER A 47 14.37 1.59 9.24
N GLU A 48 14.62 0.55 8.44
CA GLU A 48 15.24 0.65 7.10
C GLU A 48 14.24 1.12 6.04
N ILE A 49 12.93 1.04 6.33
CA ILE A 49 11.90 1.53 5.41
C ILE A 49 11.84 3.06 5.46
N PRO A 50 11.83 3.75 4.30
CA PRO A 50 11.68 5.20 4.29
C PRO A 50 10.41 5.64 5.04
N LYS A 51 10.58 6.52 6.03
CA LYS A 51 9.47 7.03 6.85
C LYS A 51 8.56 7.97 6.06
N ASP A 52 9.14 8.79 5.18
CA ASP A 52 8.38 9.68 4.31
C ASP A 52 7.75 8.91 3.15
N ARG A 53 6.42 8.81 3.19
CA ARG A 53 5.62 8.11 2.18
C ARG A 53 5.05 9.06 1.12
N SER A 54 5.39 10.35 1.14
CA SER A 54 4.91 11.36 0.17
C SER A 54 5.20 10.95 -1.28
N LYS A 55 6.37 10.37 -1.53
CA LYS A 55 6.83 9.86 -2.82
C LYS A 55 6.72 8.34 -2.95
N ARG A 56 5.83 7.68 -2.18
CA ARG A 56 5.70 6.19 -2.23
C ARG A 56 5.41 5.64 -3.62
N TYR A 57 4.70 6.39 -4.46
CA TYR A 57 4.41 6.01 -5.86
C TYR A 57 5.70 5.86 -6.71
N ALA A 58 6.76 6.58 -6.33
CA ALA A 58 8.07 6.58 -6.98
C ALA A 58 9.07 5.62 -6.31
N TRP A 59 8.65 4.87 -5.28
CA TRP A 59 9.54 3.90 -4.64
C TRP A 59 9.86 2.76 -5.61
N ARG A 60 11.15 2.46 -5.69
CA ARG A 60 11.72 1.36 -6.45
C ARG A 60 12.68 0.59 -5.56
N GLY A 61 13.03 -0.63 -5.94
CA GLY A 61 13.97 -1.42 -5.18
C GLY A 61 14.48 -2.63 -5.92
N GLU A 62 15.60 -3.13 -5.44
CA GLU A 62 16.24 -4.35 -5.92
C GLU A 62 16.84 -5.08 -4.71
N LYS A 63 16.79 -6.41 -4.72
CA LYS A 63 17.28 -7.23 -3.60
C LYS A 63 18.75 -6.92 -3.32
N GLY A 64 19.07 -6.66 -2.05
CA GLY A 64 20.42 -6.29 -1.61
C GLY A 64 20.81 -4.82 -1.88
N LYS A 65 19.95 -4.03 -2.52
CA LYS A 65 20.13 -2.58 -2.69
C LYS A 65 19.11 -1.74 -1.91
N GLY A 66 18.05 -2.37 -1.39
CA GLY A 66 17.01 -1.70 -0.62
C GLY A 66 16.05 -0.87 -1.48
N ILE A 67 15.37 0.09 -0.83
CA ILE A 67 14.36 0.97 -1.44
C ILE A 67 14.99 2.32 -1.76
N PHE A 68 14.76 2.82 -2.97
CA PHE A 68 15.16 4.15 -3.43
C PHE A 68 13.99 4.86 -4.13
N ILE A 69 14.12 6.18 -4.31
CA ILE A 69 13.14 7.00 -5.02
C ILE A 69 13.63 7.19 -6.45
N ASP A 70 12.77 6.88 -7.42
CA ASP A 70 13.02 7.19 -8.83
C ASP A 70 12.37 8.53 -9.18
N ASP A 71 13.18 9.60 -9.27
CA ASP A 71 12.70 10.95 -9.59
C ASP A 71 12.17 11.10 -11.02
N ASN A 72 12.37 10.10 -11.89
CA ASN A 72 11.78 10.09 -13.24
C ASN A 72 10.31 9.66 -13.24
N VAL A 73 9.81 9.10 -12.13
CA VAL A 73 8.42 8.69 -12.01
C VAL A 73 7.55 9.94 -11.86
N LYS A 74 6.77 10.22 -12.90
CA LYS A 74 5.78 11.30 -12.87
C LYS A 74 4.82 11.08 -11.71
N ILE A 75 4.53 12.16 -10.97
CA ILE A 75 3.48 12.17 -9.95
C ILE A 75 2.20 11.67 -10.64
N PRO A 76 1.60 10.56 -10.18
CA PRO A 76 0.33 10.12 -10.74
C PRO A 76 -0.64 11.27 -10.53
N LYS A 77 -1.24 11.77 -11.62
CA LYS A 77 -2.37 12.71 -11.53
C LYS A 77 -3.43 12.01 -10.69
N LYS A 78 -3.57 12.37 -9.42
CA LYS A 78 -4.72 11.92 -8.63
C LYS A 78 -5.95 12.44 -9.36
N VAL A 79 -6.65 11.59 -10.11
CA VAL A 79 -8.09 11.83 -10.33
C VAL A 79 -8.77 11.34 -9.06
N LYS A 80 -8.62 12.11 -8.00
CA LYS A 80 -9.59 12.19 -6.93
C LYS A 80 -9.91 13.66 -6.87
N LYS A 81 -11.01 14.07 -7.52
CA LYS A 81 -11.72 15.24 -7.01
C LYS A 81 -11.87 14.97 -5.51
N GLU A 82 -11.28 15.81 -4.67
CA GLU A 82 -11.84 16.01 -3.35
C GLU A 82 -13.25 16.50 -3.62
N ILE A 83 -14.21 15.56 -3.61
CA ILE A 83 -15.60 15.94 -3.50
C ILE A 83 -15.71 16.58 -2.13
N THR A 84 -16.15 17.82 -2.13
CA THR A 84 -16.42 18.60 -0.93
C THR A 84 -17.42 17.86 -0.03
N LEU A 85 -17.52 18.24 1.24
CA LEU A 85 -18.49 17.62 2.15
C LEU A 85 -19.91 17.78 1.58
N GLU A 86 -20.16 18.91 0.94
CA GLU A 86 -21.39 19.27 0.25
C GLU A 86 -21.69 18.32 -0.90
N GLU A 87 -20.75 18.13 -1.84
CA GLU A 87 -20.92 17.16 -2.95
C GLU A 87 -21.09 15.72 -2.43
N ARG A 88 -20.51 15.38 -1.27
CA ARG A 88 -20.67 14.06 -0.66
C ARG A 88 -22.04 13.88 -0.01
N ILE A 89 -22.63 14.93 0.55
CA ILE A 89 -23.99 14.92 1.12
C ILE A 89 -25.01 14.75 -0.01
N GLU A 90 -24.87 15.50 -1.10
CA GLU A 90 -25.77 15.43 -2.27
C GLU A 90 -25.81 14.02 -2.87
N ILE A 91 -24.65 13.37 -3.04
CA ILE A 91 -24.57 11.98 -3.54
C ILE A 91 -25.25 10.97 -2.59
N LEU A 92 -25.27 11.24 -1.28
CA LEU A 92 -25.90 10.35 -0.30
C LEU A 92 -27.41 10.54 -0.25
N GLU A 93 -27.89 11.78 -0.40
CA GLU A 93 -29.32 12.09 -0.46
C GLU A 93 -29.97 11.53 -1.72
N ASP A 94 -29.29 11.63 -2.88
CA ASP A 94 -29.76 11.08 -4.15
C ASP A 94 -29.94 9.56 -4.09
N LYS A 95 -28.98 8.86 -3.46
CA LYS A 95 -29.06 7.40 -3.23
C LYS A 95 -30.16 7.00 -2.26
N LEU A 96 -30.43 7.83 -1.25
CA LEU A 96 -31.49 7.55 -0.29
C LEU A 96 -32.87 7.62 -0.94
N ASN A 97 -33.03 8.52 -1.91
CA ASN A 97 -34.27 8.71 -2.66
C ASN A 97 -34.50 7.60 -3.70
N ASP A 98 -33.45 7.14 -4.38
CA ASP A 98 -33.51 6.00 -5.32
C ASP A 98 -33.94 4.68 -4.62
N ASP A 99 -33.59 4.49 -3.35
CA ASP A 99 -34.00 3.32 -2.56
C ASP A 99 -35.46 3.40 -2.07
N THR A 100 -36.08 4.58 -2.07
CA THR A 100 -37.49 4.79 -1.67
C THR A 100 -38.50 4.62 -2.81
N ASP A 101 -38.08 4.72 -4.08
CA ASP A 101 -38.96 4.57 -5.25
C ASP A 101 -39.04 3.13 -5.81
N ASN A 102 -38.32 2.17 -5.20
CA ASN A 102 -38.30 0.75 -5.59
C ASN A 102 -39.11 -0.17 -4.66
N LYS A 103 -40.20 0.31 -4.06
CA LYS A 103 -41.05 -0.49 -3.16
C LYS A 103 -42.54 -0.43 -3.48
#